data_AF-A0A2S5TAK3-F1
#
_entry.id   AF-A0A2S5TAK3-F1
#
_cell.length_a   1.000
_cell.length_b   1.000
_cell.length_c   1.000
_cell.angle_alpha   90.00
_cell.angle_beta   90.00
_cell.angle_gamma   90.00
#
_symmetry.space_group_name_H-M   'P 1'
#
loop_
_entity.id
_entity.type
_entity.pdbx_description
1 polymer ?
#
loop_
_entity_poly.entity_id
_entity_poly.type
_entity_poly.pdbx_seq_one_letter_code
_entity_poly.pdbx_strand_id
1 'polypeptide(L)'
;MAANTARGTTINLRAPAARRALIDQAAEALGKSRTDFMLDAASEKAQQVLLDRTVFALDAERFAEFTRLLEAPLAQPKAVKKLLQRKAPWE
;
A
#
# COMPACT_ATOMS: atom_id res chain seq x y z
N MET A 1 -6.78 20.82 15.32
CA MET A 1 -5.46 20.80 14.67
C MET A 1 -4.45 20.16 15.62
N ALA A 2 -4.19 18.86 15.48
CA ALA A 2 -3.14 18.19 16.24
C ALA A 2 -2.00 17.90 15.27
N ALA A 3 -0.93 18.69 15.35
CA ALA A 3 0.31 18.41 14.66
C ALA A 3 0.95 17.20 15.35
N ASN A 4 0.87 16.03 14.70
CA ASN A 4 1.65 14.86 15.09
C ASN A 4 3.13 15.16 14.75
N THR A 5 3.87 15.72 15.70
CA THR A 5 5.33 15.74 15.64
C THR A 5 5.83 14.32 15.84
N ALA A 6 5.79 13.54 14.76
CA ALA A 6 6.40 12.22 14.71
C ALA A 6 7.90 12.39 15.00
N ARG A 7 8.31 12.02 16.22
CA ARG A 7 9.73 11.89 16.56
C ARG A 7 10.34 10.92 15.54
N GLY A 8 11.33 11.39 14.79
CA GLY A 8 12.06 10.55 13.84
C GLY A 8 12.59 9.32 14.55
N THR A 9 12.29 8.14 14.02
CA THR A 9 12.81 6.87 14.54
C THR A 9 14.04 6.48 13.73
N THR A 10 15.16 6.23 14.41
CA THR A 10 16.41 5.83 13.74
C THR A 10 16.32 4.41 13.19
N ILE A 11 16.61 4.25 11.90
CA ILE A 11 16.72 2.94 11.24
C ILE A 11 18.21 2.62 11.07
N ASN A 12 18.69 1.57 11.74
CA ASN A 12 20.06 1.10 11.63
C ASN A 12 20.14 -0.05 10.60
N LEU A 13 20.97 0.11 9.57
CA LEU A 13 21.15 -0.87 8.50
C LEU A 13 22.64 -1.21 8.32
N ARG A 14 22.93 -2.50 8.13
CA ARG A 14 24.25 -2.98 7.71
C ARG A 14 24.19 -3.41 6.26
N ALA A 15 25.16 -2.96 5.47
CA ALA A 15 25.30 -3.34 4.08
C ALA A 15 26.77 -3.67 3.76
N PRO A 16 27.04 -4.67 2.91
CA PRO A 16 28.37 -4.90 2.36
C PRO A 16 28.91 -3.66 1.64
N ALA A 17 30.23 -3.48 1.64
CA ALA A 17 30.87 -2.30 1.05
C ALA A 17 30.47 -2.07 -0.43
N ALA A 18 30.40 -3.14 -1.23
CA ALA A 18 30.00 -3.06 -2.64
C ALA A 18 28.57 -2.53 -2.81
N ARG A 19 27.61 -2.99 -1.99
CA ARG A 19 26.22 -2.51 -2.02
C ARG A 19 26.13 -1.06 -1.57
N ARG A 20 26.90 -0.68 -0.55
CA ARG A 20 26.98 0.71 -0.10
C ARG A 20 27.52 1.61 -1.21
N ALA A 21 28.61 1.22 -1.88
CA ALA A 21 29.20 2.01 -2.95
C ALA A 21 28.25 2.23 -4.12
N LEU A 22 27.46 1.21 -4.49
CA LEU A 22 26.42 1.33 -5.52
C LEU A 22 25.34 2.35 -5.11
N ILE A 23 24.90 2.31 -3.85
CA ILE A 23 23.89 3.25 -3.32
C ILE A 23 24.44 4.67 -3.29
N ASP A 24 25.69 4.85 -2.85
CA ASP A 24 26.35 6.16 -2.80
C ASP A 24 26.43 6.78 -4.21
N GLN A 25 26.84 6.00 -5.23
CA GLN A 25 26.86 6.45 -6.63
C GLN A 25 25.48 6.85 -7.15
N ALA A 26 24.43 6.08 -6.82
CA ALA A 26 23.06 6.40 -7.23
C ALA A 26 22.53 7.67 -6.55
N ALA A 27 22.86 7.86 -5.27
CA ALA A 27 22.50 9.06 -4.52
C ALA A 27 23.22 10.30 -5.07
N GLU A 28 24.51 10.19 -5.37
CA GLU A 28 25.33 11.23 -6.01
C GLU A 28 24.78 11.63 -7.39
N ALA A 29 24.41 10.64 -8.22
CA ALA A 29 23.83 10.90 -9.54
C ALA A 29 22.51 11.70 -9.48
N LEU A 30 21.78 11.62 -8.36
CA LEU A 30 20.55 12.37 -8.12
C LEU A 30 20.74 13.62 -7.26
N GLY A 31 21.98 13.93 -6.84
CA GLY A 31 22.29 15.06 -5.97
C GLY A 31 21.67 14.98 -4.57
N LYS A 32 21.38 13.76 -4.09
CA LYS A 32 20.72 13.51 -2.80
C LYS A 32 21.70 12.93 -1.78
N SER A 33 21.41 13.09 -0.49
CA SER A 33 22.14 12.35 0.53
C SER A 33 21.80 10.85 0.44
N ARG A 34 22.75 9.98 0.83
CA ARG A 34 22.49 8.53 0.91
C ARG A 34 21.26 8.20 1.75
N THR A 35 21.08 8.90 2.88
CA THR A 35 19.95 8.64 3.79
C THR A 35 18.63 8.96 3.10
N ASP A 36 18.55 10.11 2.42
CA ASP A 36 17.33 10.52 1.71
C ASP A 36 17.04 9.56 0.56
N PHE A 37 18.06 9.21 -0.23
CA PHE A 37 17.92 8.24 -1.31
C PHE A 37 17.40 6.88 -0.80
N MET A 38 17.96 6.36 0.30
CA MET A 38 17.51 5.09 0.85
C MET A 38 16.10 5.15 1.43
N LEU A 39 15.73 6.25 2.09
CA LEU A 39 14.38 6.43 2.64
C LEU A 39 13.34 6.56 1.52
N ASP A 40 13.63 7.33 0.47
CA ASP A 40 12.76 7.49 -0.70
C ASP A 40 12.55 6.14 -1.39
N ALA A 41 13.64 5.44 -1.72
CA ALA A 41 13.58 4.15 -2.41
C ALA A 41 12.84 3.07 -1.59
N ALA A 42 13.09 3.03 -0.27
CA ALA A 42 12.39 2.11 0.62
C ALA A 42 10.90 2.44 0.73
N SER A 43 10.55 3.73 0.78
CA SER A 43 9.16 4.18 0.86
C SER A 43 8.40 3.89 -0.44
N GLU A 44 9.01 4.18 -1.59
CA GLU A 44 8.44 3.85 -2.90
C GLU A 44 8.19 2.35 -3.02
N LYS A 45 9.18 1.52 -2.66
CA LYS A 45 9.02 0.07 -2.75
C LYS A 45 7.96 -0.45 -1.77
N ALA A 46 7.89 0.10 -0.56
CA ALA A 46 6.84 -0.24 0.40
C ALA A 46 5.45 0.10 -0.14
N GLN A 47 5.28 1.29 -0.75
CA GLN A 47 4.04 1.69 -1.39
C GLN A 47 3.66 0.75 -2.52
N GLN A 48 4.59 0.40 -3.42
CA GLN A 48 4.34 -0.57 -4.49
C GLN A 48 3.84 -1.91 -3.93
N VAL A 49 4.51 -2.47 -2.92
CA VAL A 49 4.10 -3.75 -2.30
C VAL A 49 2.71 -3.66 -1.65
N LEU A 50 2.38 -2.52 -1.04
CA LEU A 50 1.06 -2.29 -0.45
C LEU A 50 -0.03 -2.07 -1.52
N LEU A 51 0.30 -1.44 -2.63
CA LEU A 51 -0.61 -1.26 -3.76
C LEU A 51 -0.84 -2.57 -4.51
N ASP A 52 0.20 -3.41 -4.65
CA ASP A 52 0.08 -4.75 -5.23
C ASP A 52 -0.89 -5.63 -4.42
N ARG A 53 -1.08 -5.36 -3.12
CA ARG A 53 -2.12 -6.01 -2.29
C ARG A 53 -3.56 -5.63 -2.63
N THR A 54 -3.79 -4.70 -3.57
CA THR A 54 -5.12 -4.40 -4.13
C THR A 54 -5.40 -5.12 -5.45
N VAL A 55 -4.39 -5.79 -6.02
CA VAL A 55 -4.53 -6.57 -7.25
C VAL A 55 -4.85 -8.02 -6.90
N PHE A 56 -6.12 -8.39 -7.04
CA PHE A 56 -6.56 -9.78 -6.92
C PHE A 56 -6.33 -10.49 -8.26
N ALA A 57 -5.21 -11.17 -8.40
CA ALA A 57 -4.97 -12.03 -9.56
C ALA A 57 -5.91 -13.24 -9.51
N LEU A 58 -6.89 -13.28 -10.43
CA LEU A 58 -7.78 -14.41 -10.64
C LEU A 58 -7.43 -15.09 -11.96
N ASP A 59 -7.45 -16.42 -11.99
CA ASP A 59 -7.48 -17.14 -13.26
C ASP A 59 -8.81 -16.89 -14.00
N ALA A 60 -8.87 -17.24 -15.28
CA ALA A 60 -10.02 -16.95 -16.13
C ALA A 60 -11.34 -17.55 -15.59
N GLU A 61 -11.28 -18.74 -14.98
CA GLU A 61 -12.47 -19.39 -14.41
C GLU A 61 -12.99 -18.64 -13.18
N ARG A 62 -12.11 -18.26 -12.25
CA ARG A 62 -12.48 -17.49 -11.06
C ARG A 62 -12.96 -16.09 -11.41
N PHE A 63 -12.38 -15.48 -12.45
CA PHE A 63 -12.83 -14.18 -12.94
C PHE A 63 -14.24 -14.27 -13.53
N ALA A 64 -14.54 -15.30 -14.34
CA ALA A 64 -15.87 -15.51 -14.89
C ALA A 64 -16.93 -15.74 -13.79
N GLU A 65 -16.61 -16.55 -12.78
CA GLU A 65 -17.50 -16.77 -11.63
C GLU A 65 -17.72 -15.49 -10.81
N PHE A 66 -16.66 -14.71 -10.59
CA PHE A 66 -16.76 -13.41 -9.94
C PHE A 66 -17.69 -12.45 -10.70
N THR A 67 -17.52 -12.33 -12.02
CA THR A 67 -18.39 -11.51 -12.86
C THR A 67 -19.84 -11.99 -12.80
N ARG A 68 -20.08 -13.30 -12.87
CA ARG A 68 -21.43 -13.88 -12.74
C ARG A 68 -22.10 -13.51 -11.41
N LEU A 69 -21.34 -13.52 -10.32
CA LEU A 69 -21.85 -13.15 -8.98
C LEU A 69 -22.11 -11.64 -8.86
N LEU A 70 -21.32 -10.80 -9.53
CA LEU A 70 -21.55 -9.34 -9.57
C LEU A 70 -22.80 -8.97 -10.37
N GLU A 71 -23.05 -9.65 -11.48
CA GLU A 71 -24.20 -9.39 -12.35
C GLU A 71 -25.49 -10.03 -11.83
N ALA A 72 -25.39 -11.00 -10.91
CA ALA A 72 -26.55 -11.66 -10.35
C ALA A 72 -27.42 -10.68 -9.53
N PRO A 73 -28.74 -10.64 -9.76
CA PRO A 73 -29.63 -9.81 -8.95
C PRO A 73 -29.60 -10.26 -7.49
N LEU A 74 -29.54 -9.29 -6.57
CA LEU A 74 -29.52 -9.57 -5.13
C LEU A 74 -30.82 -10.26 -4.69
N ALA A 75 -30.76 -11.57 -4.50
CA ALA A 75 -31.87 -12.37 -3.99
C ALA A 75 -32.08 -12.05 -2.49
N GLN A 76 -32.97 -11.08 -2.22
CA GLN A 76 -33.46 -10.68 -0.90
C GLN A 76 -32.43 -10.04 0.05
N PRO A 77 -32.18 -8.73 -0.06
CA PRO A 77 -31.17 -8.02 0.72
C PRO A 77 -31.64 -7.66 2.14
N LYS A 78 -32.24 -8.58 2.92
CA LYS A 78 -32.70 -8.25 4.29
C LYS A 78 -31.57 -7.72 5.17
N ALA A 79 -30.39 -8.35 5.10
CA ALA A 79 -29.19 -7.93 5.82
C ALA A 79 -28.62 -6.60 5.29
N VAL A 80 -28.57 -6.42 3.96
CA VAL A 80 -28.06 -5.18 3.33
C VAL A 80 -29.01 -4.00 3.59
N LYS A 81 -30.34 -4.20 3.53
CA LYS A 81 -31.32 -3.17 3.92
C LYS A 81 -31.14 -2.76 5.39
N LYS A 82 -30.98 -3.72 6.30
CA LYS A 82 -30.71 -3.45 7.72
C LYS A 82 -29.40 -2.68 7.92
N LEU A 83 -28.37 -2.99 7.14
CA LEU A 83 -27.08 -2.28 7.18
C LEU A 83 -27.22 -0.84 6.70
N LEU A 84 -27.88 -0.61 5.56
CA LEU A 84 -28.07 0.73 4.99
C LEU A 84 -29.04 1.61 5.79
N GLN A 85 -29.98 1.01 6.52
CA GLN A 85 -30.88 1.73 7.43
C GLN A 85 -30.24 2.07 8.78
N ARG A 86 -29.04 1.54 9.08
CA ARG A 86 -28.35 1.81 10.33
C ARG A 86 -27.82 3.25 10.31
N LYS A 87 -28.32 4.08 11.23
CA LYS A 87 -27.85 5.45 11.40
C LYS A 87 -26.34 5.46 11.69
N ALA A 88 -25.62 6.35 11.02
CA ALA A 88 -24.19 6.46 11.21
C ALA A 88 -23.89 6.97 12.63
N PRO A 89 -22.86 6.46 13.33
CA PRO A 89 -22.55 6.85 14.71
C PRO A 89 -22.06 8.30 14.86
N TRP A 90 -22.01 9.08 13.79
CA TRP A 90 -21.62 10.49 13.77
C TRP A 90 -22.78 11.45 13.41
N GLU A 91 -24.03 10.96 13.38
CA GLU A 91 -25.26 11.76 13.34
C GLU A 91 -26.06 11.71 14.64
#